data_AF-A0ABC9CWC2-F1
#
_entry.id   AF-A0ABC9CWC2-F1
#
_cell.length_a   1.000
_cell.length_b   1.000
_cell.length_c   1.000
_cell.angle_alpha   90.00
_cell.angle_beta   90.00
_cell.angle_gamma   90.00
#
_symmetry.space_group_name_H-M   'P 1'
#
loop_
_entity.id
_entity.type
_entity.pdbx_description
1 polymer ?
#
loop_
_entity_poly.entity_id
_entity_poly.type
_entity_poly.pdbx_seq_one_letter_code
_entity_poly.pdbx_strand_id
1 'polypeptide(L)'
;MKSSNPIVLATLVVALLAATAAAARPSGTTNPIRLPTSGAGAGRPWDCCDFVVRDPDFRPPRWQCNDLVKECSPNCRECEESPAGDGFVCRDWIVSLLEPPVCTPRPWDCCDSAICTRSYIPICWCTDKVDKCPSNCKKCERVKSGRPGYRCLDQFHGYPGPKCTPFISTKGN
;
A
#
# COMPACT_ATOMS: atom_id res chain seq x y z
N MET A 1 55.22 -46.11 -19.02
CA MET A 1 53.77 -46.00 -18.71
C MET A 1 53.08 -45.60 -20.01
N LYS A 2 52.68 -46.53 -20.89
CA LYS A 2 51.48 -47.38 -20.87
C LYS A 2 50.18 -46.57 -20.76
N SER A 3 49.59 -46.22 -21.90
CA SER A 3 48.36 -46.87 -22.40
C SER A 3 47.84 -46.16 -23.66
N SER A 4 47.84 -46.88 -24.78
CA SER A 4 47.08 -46.58 -26.00
C SER A 4 45.63 -47.07 -25.85
N ASN A 5 44.65 -46.42 -26.51
CA ASN A 5 43.51 -47.05 -27.23
C ASN A 5 42.40 -46.01 -27.62
N PRO A 6 41.50 -46.30 -28.59
CA PRO A 6 41.72 -46.04 -30.01
C PRO A 6 40.59 -45.20 -30.65
N ILE A 7 40.84 -44.73 -31.88
CA ILE A 7 39.81 -44.19 -32.78
C ILE A 7 38.96 -45.34 -33.32
N VAL A 8 37.64 -45.25 -33.18
CA VAL A 8 36.68 -46.02 -33.99
C VAL A 8 35.60 -45.08 -34.51
N LEU A 9 35.57 -44.90 -35.84
CA LEU A 9 34.48 -44.31 -36.61
C LEU A 9 33.25 -45.23 -36.59
N ALA A 10 32.04 -44.65 -36.47
CA ALA A 10 30.88 -45.09 -37.24
C ALA A 10 29.74 -44.06 -37.15
N THR A 11 29.53 -43.34 -38.25
CA THR A 11 28.32 -42.58 -38.58
C THR A 11 27.13 -43.52 -38.83
N LEU A 12 25.94 -43.20 -38.31
CA LEU A 12 24.66 -43.57 -38.93
C LEU A 12 23.56 -42.60 -38.48
N VAL A 13 23.13 -41.76 -39.41
CA VAL A 13 21.94 -40.91 -39.36
C VAL A 13 20.78 -41.73 -39.89
N VAL A 14 19.66 -41.84 -39.15
CA VAL A 14 18.32 -42.02 -39.74
C VAL A 14 17.29 -41.28 -38.88
N ALA A 15 16.66 -40.29 -39.52
CA ALA A 15 15.50 -39.55 -39.04
C ALA A 15 14.21 -40.39 -39.21
N LEU A 16 13.21 -40.06 -38.38
CA LEU A 16 11.74 -40.07 -38.60
C LEU A 16 11.04 -40.59 -37.33
N LEU A 17 10.14 -39.79 -36.76
CA LEU A 17 8.70 -40.11 -36.72
C LEU A 17 7.88 -39.04 -35.98
N ALA A 18 6.88 -38.55 -36.72
CA ALA A 18 5.55 -38.07 -36.32
C ALA A 18 5.42 -36.90 -35.32
N ALA A 19 5.07 -35.75 -35.89
CA ALA A 19 4.23 -34.75 -35.23
C ALA A 19 2.89 -35.38 -34.80
N THR A 20 2.53 -35.24 -33.53
CA THR A 20 1.17 -35.50 -33.06
C THR A 20 0.48 -34.19 -32.70
N ALA A 21 -0.65 -33.98 -33.37
CA ALA A 21 -1.49 -32.79 -33.34
C ALA A 21 -1.97 -32.41 -31.94
N ALA A 22 -2.17 -31.10 -31.76
CA ALA A 22 -2.87 -30.51 -30.65
C ALA A 22 -4.29 -31.07 -30.51
N ALA A 23 -4.58 -31.68 -29.35
CA ALA A 23 -5.95 -31.87 -28.90
C ALA A 23 -6.24 -30.81 -27.83
N ALA A 24 -6.88 -29.71 -28.22
CA ALA A 24 -7.51 -28.80 -27.28
C ALA A 24 -8.65 -29.54 -26.57
N ARG A 25 -8.49 -29.78 -25.27
CA ARG A 25 -9.58 -30.26 -24.41
C ARG A 25 -10.37 -29.06 -23.89
N PRO A 26 -11.70 -28.98 -24.09
CA PRO A 26 -12.51 -27.99 -23.39
C PRO A 26 -12.81 -28.54 -22.00
N SER A 27 -11.91 -28.30 -21.05
CA SER A 27 -12.22 -28.49 -19.64
C SER A 27 -12.95 -27.25 -19.14
N GLY A 28 -14.28 -27.29 -19.27
CA GLY A 28 -15.20 -26.43 -18.54
C GLY A 28 -15.12 -26.78 -17.05
N THR A 29 -14.11 -26.26 -16.38
CA THR A 29 -14.11 -26.07 -14.93
C THR A 29 -14.42 -24.61 -14.69
N THR A 30 -15.68 -24.35 -14.31
CA THR A 30 -16.09 -23.12 -13.65
C THR A 30 -15.34 -23.05 -12.31
N ASN A 31 -14.06 -22.71 -12.36
CA ASN A 31 -13.34 -22.31 -11.17
C ASN A 31 -14.03 -21.02 -10.72
N PRO A 32 -14.66 -20.98 -9.54
CA PRO A 32 -15.14 -19.72 -9.02
C PRO A 32 -13.94 -18.77 -9.02
N ILE A 33 -14.09 -17.62 -9.68
CA ILE A 33 -13.10 -16.55 -9.65
C ILE A 33 -12.95 -16.19 -8.18
N ARG A 34 -11.93 -16.74 -7.53
CA ARG A 34 -11.51 -16.30 -6.21
C ARG A 34 -10.91 -14.92 -6.45
N LEU A 35 -11.72 -13.88 -6.27
CA LEU A 35 -11.16 -12.59 -5.95
C LEU A 35 -10.30 -12.80 -4.69
N PRO A 36 -9.02 -12.40 -4.68
CA PRO A 36 -8.23 -12.47 -3.48
C PRO A 36 -8.94 -11.62 -2.42
N THR A 37 -9.37 -12.28 -1.33
CA THR A 37 -9.90 -11.63 -0.12
C THR A 37 -8.82 -10.80 0.60
N SER A 38 -7.60 -10.79 0.08
CA SER A 38 -6.57 -9.77 0.31
C SER A 38 -6.50 -8.83 -0.90
N GLY A 39 -7.35 -7.81 -0.93
CA GLY A 39 -7.35 -6.74 -1.94
C GLY A 39 -6.18 -5.76 -1.83
N ALA A 40 -4.96 -6.26 -1.62
CA ALA A 40 -3.70 -5.51 -1.67
C ALA A 40 -2.78 -6.24 -2.67
N GLY A 41 -2.66 -5.64 -3.85
CA GLY A 41 -2.29 -6.29 -5.10
C GLY A 41 -0.91 -6.96 -5.17
N ALA A 42 -0.90 -8.16 -5.73
CA ALA A 42 0.29 -8.71 -6.37
C ALA A 42 0.84 -7.68 -7.38
N GLY A 43 2.07 -7.20 -7.14
CA GLY A 43 2.73 -6.22 -8.01
C GLY A 43 2.57 -4.75 -7.62
N ARG A 44 1.99 -4.42 -6.46
CA ARG A 44 1.97 -3.03 -5.96
C ARG A 44 3.29 -2.66 -5.29
N PRO A 45 3.67 -1.38 -5.34
CA PRO A 45 4.88 -0.87 -4.66
C PRO A 45 4.75 -0.86 -3.13
N TRP A 46 3.53 -0.92 -2.57
CA TRP A 46 3.26 -1.07 -1.13
C TRP A 46 1.90 -1.75 -0.90
N ASP A 47 1.79 -2.50 0.20
CA ASP A 47 0.57 -3.24 0.57
C ASP A 47 -0.41 -2.36 1.39
N CYS A 48 0.14 -1.50 2.25
CA CYS A 48 -0.57 -0.55 3.09
C CYS A 48 0.20 0.78 3.11
N CYS A 49 -0.40 1.84 3.64
CA CYS A 49 0.26 3.13 3.80
C CYS A 49 -0.27 3.96 4.98
N ASP A 50 0.61 4.44 5.85
CA ASP A 50 0.28 5.32 6.97
C ASP A 50 0.31 6.81 6.57
N PHE A 51 1.26 7.20 5.72
CA PHE A 51 1.42 8.54 5.15
C PHE A 51 1.03 8.57 3.67
N VAL A 52 -0.27 8.49 3.43
CA VAL A 52 -0.81 8.57 2.07
C VAL A 52 -1.03 10.01 1.64
N VAL A 53 -0.65 10.32 0.40
CA VAL A 53 -1.00 11.58 -0.28
C VAL A 53 -1.83 11.26 -1.50
N ARG A 54 -2.95 11.98 -1.65
CA ARG A 54 -3.78 11.96 -2.84
C ARG A 54 -3.40 13.13 -3.75
N ASP A 55 -3.23 12.85 -5.03
CA ASP A 55 -3.12 13.90 -6.04
C ASP A 55 -4.45 14.69 -6.11
N PRO A 56 -4.45 16.00 -5.82
CA PRO A 56 -5.67 16.80 -5.82
C PRO A 56 -6.24 17.00 -7.23
N ASP A 57 -5.37 17.11 -8.23
CA ASP A 57 -5.68 17.55 -9.58
C ASP A 57 -5.93 16.39 -10.54
N PHE A 58 -5.41 15.20 -10.22
CA PHE A 58 -5.58 14.03 -11.07
C PHE A 58 -6.91 13.28 -10.80
N ARG A 59 -7.61 12.96 -11.90
CA ARG A 59 -8.84 12.15 -11.92
C ARG A 59 -8.66 11.05 -12.96
N PRO A 60 -8.87 9.76 -12.65
CA PRO A 60 -9.34 9.13 -11.38
C PRO A 60 -8.33 9.27 -10.22
N PRO A 61 -8.67 8.94 -8.95
CA PRO A 61 -7.76 9.16 -7.83
C PRO A 61 -6.40 8.47 -8.01
N ARG A 62 -5.34 9.21 -7.68
CA ARG A 62 -3.95 8.77 -7.73
C ARG A 62 -3.30 9.00 -6.36
N TRP A 63 -2.58 8.00 -5.88
CA TRP A 63 -2.08 7.91 -4.51
C TRP A 63 -0.56 7.67 -4.51
N GLN A 64 0.12 8.31 -3.58
CA GLN A 64 1.54 8.06 -3.27
C GLN A 64 1.64 7.69 -1.80
N CYS A 65 2.51 6.72 -1.51
CA CYS A 65 2.83 6.38 -0.12
C CYS A 65 4.18 6.96 0.29
N ASN A 66 4.18 7.74 1.37
CA ASN A 66 5.37 8.41 1.87
C ASN A 66 5.90 7.78 3.17
N ASP A 67 5.55 6.51 3.42
CA ASP A 67 6.05 5.75 4.56
C ASP A 67 7.55 5.55 4.48
N LEU A 68 8.20 5.61 5.65
CA LEU A 68 9.61 5.30 5.79
C LEU A 68 9.77 3.78 5.90
N VAL A 69 10.48 3.18 4.96
CA VAL A 69 10.79 1.75 4.95
C VAL A 69 12.30 1.53 5.02
N LYS A 70 12.72 0.38 5.55
CA LYS A 70 14.15 0.01 5.59
C LYS A 70 14.69 -0.38 4.20
N GLU A 71 13.80 -0.93 3.37
CA GLU A 71 14.07 -1.36 2.01
C GLU A 71 12.77 -1.20 1.21
N CYS A 72 12.87 -0.72 -0.03
CA CYS A 72 11.70 -0.61 -0.88
C CYS A 72 11.23 -1.98 -1.39
N SER A 73 9.93 -2.08 -1.65
CA SER A 73 9.38 -3.22 -2.40
C SER A 73 10.10 -3.36 -3.75
N PRO A 74 10.34 -4.60 -4.24
CA PRO A 74 10.89 -4.81 -5.58
C PRO A 74 9.97 -4.29 -6.70
N ASN A 75 8.69 -4.03 -6.38
CA ASN A 75 7.74 -3.44 -7.30
C ASN A 75 7.75 -1.90 -7.30
N CYS A 76 8.54 -1.27 -6.42
CA CYS A 76 8.77 0.17 -6.43
C CYS A 76 9.80 0.53 -7.50
N ARG A 77 9.45 1.44 -8.40
CA ARG A 77 10.35 1.89 -9.48
C ARG A 77 11.26 3.01 -9.04
N GLU A 78 10.74 3.95 -8.25
CA GLU A 78 11.45 5.13 -7.77
C GLU A 78 11.61 5.03 -6.25
N CYS A 79 12.72 4.42 -5.81
CA CYS A 79 13.06 4.30 -4.40
C CYS A 79 14.14 5.32 -4.04
N GLU A 80 13.83 6.23 -3.11
CA GLU A 80 14.71 7.32 -2.71
C GLU A 80 15.04 7.25 -1.23
N GLU A 81 16.22 7.72 -0.84
CA GLU A 81 16.55 7.93 0.58
C GLU A 81 15.60 8.95 1.21
N SER A 82 15.20 8.69 2.46
CA SER A 82 14.28 9.53 3.17
C SER A 82 14.90 10.87 3.55
N PRO A 83 14.14 11.98 3.44
CA PRO A 83 14.56 13.28 3.99
C PRO A 83 14.79 13.25 5.52
N ALA A 84 14.27 12.25 6.22
CA ALA A 84 14.48 12.06 7.65
C ALA A 84 15.85 11.48 8.02
N GLY A 85 16.59 10.92 7.05
CA GLY A 85 17.63 9.93 7.32
C GLY A 85 17.03 8.57 7.70
N ASP A 86 17.86 7.52 7.67
CA ASP A 86 17.56 6.18 8.20
C ASP A 86 16.50 5.34 7.46
N GLY A 87 16.32 5.54 6.15
CA GLY A 87 15.52 4.63 5.34
C GLY A 87 15.20 5.17 3.94
N PHE A 88 14.23 4.56 3.30
CA PHE A 88 13.79 4.86 1.95
C PHE A 88 12.30 5.18 1.89
N VAL A 89 11.90 5.86 0.83
CA VAL A 89 10.51 6.16 0.50
C VAL A 89 10.29 5.81 -0.96
N CYS A 90 9.20 5.09 -1.23
CA CYS A 90 8.80 4.81 -2.60
C CYS A 90 8.04 6.00 -3.19
N ARG A 91 8.50 6.54 -4.32
CA ARG A 91 7.91 7.72 -4.97
C ARG A 91 6.91 7.39 -6.07
N ASP A 92 6.70 6.11 -6.37
CA ASP A 92 5.70 5.68 -7.34
C ASP A 92 4.34 6.32 -7.04
N TRP A 93 3.55 6.52 -8.08
CA TRP A 93 2.15 6.92 -7.96
C TRP A 93 1.29 5.78 -8.49
N ILE A 94 0.27 5.38 -7.72
CA ILE A 94 -0.68 4.36 -8.15
C ILE A 94 -2.05 4.98 -8.39
N VAL A 95 -2.67 4.62 -9.52
CA VAL A 95 -4.06 4.97 -9.80
C VAL A 95 -4.95 3.90 -9.18
N SER A 96 -5.85 4.30 -8.29
CA SER A 96 -6.78 3.39 -7.61
C SER A 96 -8.03 4.15 -7.20
N LEU A 97 -9.21 3.55 -7.38
CA LEU A 97 -10.45 4.13 -6.87
C LEU A 97 -10.54 4.06 -5.34
N LEU A 98 -9.80 3.13 -4.73
CA LEU A 98 -9.76 2.93 -3.28
C LEU A 98 -8.51 3.56 -2.69
N GLU A 99 -8.67 4.23 -1.55
CA GLU A 99 -7.56 4.65 -0.70
C GLU A 99 -6.80 3.40 -0.21
N PRO A 100 -5.46 3.42 -0.16
CA PRO A 100 -4.68 2.34 0.40
C PRO A 100 -5.11 2.00 1.85
N PRO A 101 -5.09 0.73 2.25
CA PRO A 101 -5.34 0.38 3.64
C PRO A 101 -4.23 0.97 4.53
N VAL A 102 -4.59 1.37 5.75
CA VAL A 102 -3.65 1.91 6.75
C VAL A 102 -2.84 0.76 7.35
N CYS A 103 -1.53 0.93 7.56
CA CYS A 103 -0.68 -0.09 8.17
C CYS A 103 -0.88 -0.15 9.68
N THR A 104 -0.90 1.03 10.33
CA THR A 104 -1.01 1.18 11.77
C THR A 104 -2.36 1.80 12.12
N PRO A 105 -3.27 1.08 12.80
CA PRO A 105 -4.55 1.64 13.19
C PRO A 105 -4.33 2.86 14.11
N ARG A 106 -4.81 4.01 13.64
CA ARG A 106 -4.83 5.27 14.40
C ARG A 106 -5.79 5.16 15.59
N PRO A 107 -5.81 6.11 16.54
CA PRO A 107 -6.87 6.20 17.56
C PRO A 107 -8.16 6.85 17.04
N TRP A 108 -8.15 7.38 15.81
CA TRP A 108 -9.26 8.06 15.14
C TRP A 108 -9.30 7.71 13.65
N ASP A 109 -10.48 7.79 13.04
CA ASP A 109 -10.67 7.44 11.62
C ASP A 109 -10.22 8.55 10.66
N CYS A 110 -10.56 9.80 11.02
CA CYS A 110 -10.18 11.04 10.35
C CYS A 110 -9.87 12.13 11.40
N CYS A 111 -9.19 13.21 11.02
CA CYS A 111 -8.92 14.32 11.93
C CYS A 111 -8.82 15.69 11.24
N ASP A 112 -9.79 16.57 11.49
CA ASP A 112 -9.82 17.95 11.00
C ASP A 112 -8.81 18.84 11.74
N SER A 113 -8.67 18.67 13.05
CA SER A 113 -7.79 19.47 13.92
C SER A 113 -6.71 18.61 14.56
N ALA A 114 -5.72 18.22 13.76
CA ALA A 114 -4.54 17.51 14.23
C ALA A 114 -3.45 18.48 14.72
N ILE A 115 -2.90 18.21 15.90
CA ILE A 115 -1.68 18.85 16.41
C ILE A 115 -0.57 17.82 16.30
N CYS A 116 0.55 18.16 15.65
CA CYS A 116 1.63 17.22 15.38
C CYS A 116 3.00 17.86 15.69
N THR A 117 3.98 17.04 16.09
CA THR A 117 5.38 17.46 16.10
C THR A 117 5.88 17.74 14.67
N ARG A 118 7.04 18.39 14.55
CA ARG A 118 7.66 18.75 13.25
C ARG A 118 8.65 17.71 12.72
N SER A 119 8.62 16.49 13.24
CA SER A 119 9.45 15.38 12.75
C SER A 119 8.87 14.79 11.46
N TYR A 120 9.70 14.15 10.65
CA TYR A 120 9.26 13.51 9.40
C TYR A 120 8.24 12.39 9.64
N ILE A 121 8.36 11.63 10.73
CA ILE A 121 7.26 10.83 11.27
C ILE A 121 6.79 11.57 12.52
N PRO A 122 5.64 12.26 12.47
CA PRO A 122 5.21 13.09 13.58
C PRO A 122 4.62 12.26 14.71
N ILE A 123 4.67 12.81 15.90
CA ILE A 123 3.81 12.44 17.01
C ILE A 123 2.60 13.37 16.94
N CYS A 124 1.41 12.82 16.75
CA CYS A 124 0.18 13.55 16.55
C CYS A 124 -0.87 13.29 17.62
N TRP A 125 -1.72 14.29 17.82
CA TRP A 125 -2.95 14.25 18.61
C TRP A 125 -4.10 14.78 17.77
N CYS A 126 -5.24 14.11 17.79
CA CYS A 126 -6.46 14.67 17.24
C CYS A 126 -7.25 15.42 18.31
N THR A 127 -7.55 16.69 18.03
CA THR A 127 -8.26 17.56 18.98
C THR A 127 -9.73 17.77 18.63
N ASP A 128 -10.22 17.03 17.64
CA ASP A 128 -11.62 17.04 17.23
C ASP A 128 -12.53 16.68 18.40
N LYS A 129 -13.66 17.38 18.46
CA LYS A 129 -14.76 17.04 19.35
C LYS A 129 -15.73 16.18 18.57
N VAL A 130 -15.95 14.97 19.05
CA VAL A 130 -16.82 13.96 18.42
C VAL A 130 -17.96 13.58 19.34
N ASP A 131 -19.07 13.10 18.79
CA ASP A 131 -20.20 12.63 19.61
C ASP A 131 -19.86 11.35 20.38
N LYS A 132 -18.96 10.53 19.83
CA LYS A 132 -18.45 9.31 20.44
C LYS A 132 -17.02 9.06 19.97
N CYS A 133 -16.12 8.69 20.87
CA CYS A 133 -14.78 8.29 20.46
C CYS A 133 -14.81 6.98 19.66
N PRO A 134 -13.94 6.84 18.66
CA PRO A 134 -13.68 5.58 17.98
C PRO A 134 -13.19 4.48 18.96
N SER A 135 -13.44 3.20 18.65
CA SER A 135 -13.15 2.07 19.55
C SER A 135 -11.66 1.82 19.79
N ASN A 136 -10.83 2.29 18.87
CA ASN A 136 -9.37 2.35 18.88
C ASN A 136 -8.81 3.44 19.80
N CYS A 137 -9.62 4.40 20.25
CA CYS A 137 -9.20 5.38 21.24
C CYS A 137 -9.21 4.79 22.66
N LYS A 138 -8.05 4.75 23.31
CA LYS A 138 -7.88 4.23 24.68
C LYS A 138 -8.31 5.24 25.74
N LYS A 139 -8.00 6.52 25.55
CA LYS A 139 -8.32 7.60 26.49
C LYS A 139 -9.36 8.54 25.88
N CYS A 140 -10.63 8.22 26.08
CA CYS A 140 -11.76 9.04 25.64
C CYS A 140 -12.31 9.87 26.80
N GLU A 141 -12.23 11.20 26.70
CA GLU A 141 -12.72 12.11 27.75
C GLU A 141 -13.87 12.99 27.27
N ARG A 142 -14.83 13.23 28.16
CA ARG A 142 -15.93 14.16 27.92
C ARG A 142 -15.44 15.60 28.06
N VAL A 143 -15.70 16.41 27.04
CA VAL A 143 -15.38 17.84 27.06
C VAL A 143 -16.41 18.57 27.95
N LYS A 144 -15.93 19.21 29.02
CA LYS A 144 -16.78 19.87 30.03
C LYS A 144 -17.35 21.23 29.58
N SER A 145 -16.81 21.83 28.52
CA SER A 145 -17.14 23.20 28.09
C SER A 145 -17.63 23.25 26.64
N GLY A 146 -18.80 23.87 26.45
CA GLY A 146 -19.46 24.02 25.14
C GLY A 146 -20.54 22.95 24.89
N ARG A 147 -20.79 22.62 23.61
CA ARG A 147 -21.66 21.49 23.28
C ARG A 147 -21.08 20.20 23.85
N PRO A 148 -21.91 19.31 24.42
CA PRO A 148 -21.47 18.00 24.87
C PRO A 148 -20.75 17.26 23.75
N GLY A 149 -19.62 16.66 24.06
CA GLY A 149 -18.85 15.85 23.12
C GLY A 149 -17.70 15.16 23.85
N TYR A 150 -17.04 14.28 23.13
CA TYR A 150 -15.87 13.55 23.59
C TYR A 150 -14.66 13.94 22.76
N ARG A 151 -13.49 13.75 23.33
CA ARG A 151 -12.21 13.95 22.65
C ARG A 151 -11.31 12.77 22.96
N CYS A 152 -10.64 12.26 21.93
CA CYS A 152 -9.59 11.29 22.12
C CYS A 152 -8.30 11.98 22.59
N LEU A 153 -7.68 11.46 23.65
CA LEU A 153 -6.43 11.99 24.20
C LEU A 153 -5.21 11.13 23.86
N ASP A 154 -5.41 10.10 23.03
CA ASP A 154 -4.33 9.23 22.62
C ASP A 154 -3.32 9.99 21.76
N GLN A 155 -2.06 9.67 21.98
CA GLN A 155 -0.96 10.09 21.15
C GLN A 155 -0.71 9.01 20.10
N PHE A 156 -0.56 9.42 18.84
CA PHE A 156 -0.24 8.53 17.73
C PHE A 156 1.13 8.88 17.16
N HIS A 157 2.01 7.89 17.03
CA HIS A 157 3.27 8.05 16.30
C HIS A 157 3.04 7.68 14.84
N GLY A 158 2.89 8.71 14.00
CA GLY A 158 2.50 8.60 12.60
C GLY A 158 1.63 9.77 12.19
N TYR A 159 1.27 9.80 10.90
CA TYR A 159 0.48 10.88 10.34
C TYR A 159 -0.98 10.83 10.80
N PRO A 160 -1.65 11.99 10.96
CA PRO A 160 -2.99 12.05 11.54
C PRO A 160 -4.08 11.45 10.65
N GLY A 161 -3.78 11.12 9.39
CA GLY A 161 -4.72 10.58 8.43
C GLY A 161 -5.53 11.67 7.69
N PRO A 162 -6.61 11.28 7.00
CA PRO A 162 -7.40 12.19 6.20
C PRO A 162 -8.18 13.19 7.07
N LYS A 163 -8.55 14.31 6.46
CA LYS A 163 -9.53 15.24 7.03
C LYS A 163 -10.91 14.60 7.04
N CYS A 164 -11.71 14.88 8.06
CA CYS A 164 -13.11 14.45 8.14
C CYS A 164 -13.96 15.27 7.18
N THR A 165 -13.71 16.57 7.10
CA THR A 165 -14.42 17.47 6.19
C THR A 165 -13.68 17.53 4.85
N PRO A 166 -14.31 17.14 3.73
CA PRO A 166 -13.68 17.26 2.42
C PRO A 166 -13.47 18.74 2.06
N PHE A 167 -12.32 19.07 1.46
CA PHE A 167 -12.09 20.39 0.87
C PHE A 167 -13.02 20.56 -0.35
N ILE A 168 -14.21 21.11 -0.14
CA ILE A 168 -15.03 21.62 -1.24
C ILE A 168 -14.37 22.95 -1.65
N SER A 169 -13.56 22.90 -2.71
CA SER A 169 -13.11 24.12 -3.38
C SER A 169 -14.34 24.78 -4.02
N THR A 170 -14.97 25.70 -3.31
CA THR A 170 -15.95 26.62 -3.89
C THR A 170 -15.21 27.45 -4.93
N LYS A 171 -15.23 27.00 -6.19
CA LYS A 171 -15.02 27.92 -7.31
C LYS A 171 -16.17 28.93 -7.22
N GLY A 172 -15.83 30.16 -6.82
CA GLY A 172 -16.75 31.28 -6.83
C GLY A 172 -17.31 31.50 -8.23
N ASN A 173 -18.59 31.87 -8.27
CA ASN A 173 -19.34 32.32 -9.44
C ASN A 173 -18.60 33.36 -10.28
#